data_AF-K2RKF1-F1
#
_entry.id   AF-K2RKF1-F1
#
_cell.length_a   1.000
_cell.length_b   1.000
_cell.length_c   1.000
_cell.angle_alpha   90.00
_cell.angle_beta   90.00
_cell.angle_gamma   90.00
#
_symmetry.space_group_name_H-M   'P 1'
#
loop_
_entity.id
_entity.type
_entity.pdbx_description
1 polymer ?
#
loop_
_entity_poly.entity_id
_entity_poly.type
_entity_poly.pdbx_seq_one_letter_code
_entity_poly.pdbx_strand_id
1 'polypeptide(L)'
;MLLVYSAFLTDATVHGLGAREDRPDIFKFVEMYKMVVIGQCFSYVGVAASKSAVALFLLRIVVETWHRVVLWIIIVIVSTVSLFSVIFTFVRCRPVEANWSPFVGGECLFAPLPFTRLILAASSEIQYR
;
A
#
# COMPACT_ATOMS: atom_id res chain seq x y z
N MET A 1 2.57 -4.00 -13.74
CA MET A 1 2.30 -3.78 -12.30
C MET A 1 1.26 -2.70 -12.11
N LEU A 2 1.45 -1.48 -12.65
CA LEU A 2 0.41 -0.44 -12.63
C LEU A 2 -0.91 -0.86 -13.30
N LEU A 3 -0.85 -1.63 -14.41
CA LEU A 3 -2.06 -2.15 -15.07
C LEU A 3 -2.87 -3.12 -14.20
N VAL A 4 -2.18 -3.96 -13.44
CA VAL A 4 -2.81 -4.91 -12.50
C VAL A 4 -3.43 -4.12 -11.35
N TYR A 5 -2.68 -3.17 -10.80
CA TYR A 5 -3.18 -2.28 -9.75
C TYR A 5 -4.40 -1.47 -10.20
N SER A 6 -4.35 -0.88 -11.39
CA SER A 6 -5.48 -0.12 -11.93
C SER A 6 -6.69 -1.02 -12.17
N ALA A 7 -6.52 -2.27 -12.62
CA ALA A 7 -7.63 -3.21 -12.79
C ALA A 7 -8.34 -3.50 -11.46
N PHE A 8 -7.57 -3.75 -10.38
CA PHE A 8 -8.13 -3.93 -9.04
C PHE A 8 -8.81 -2.66 -8.51
N LEU A 9 -8.26 -1.47 -8.81
CA LEU A 9 -8.90 -0.21 -8.45
C LEU A 9 -10.18 0.04 -9.23
N THR A 10 -10.21 -0.29 -10.53
CA THR A 10 -11.43 -0.19 -11.33
C THR A 10 -12.52 -1.10 -10.76
N ASP A 11 -12.18 -2.31 -10.35
CA ASP A 11 -13.13 -3.19 -9.66
C ASP A 11 -13.59 -2.59 -8.31
N ALA A 12 -12.67 -2.00 -7.54
CA ALA A 12 -13.02 -1.30 -6.31
C ALA A 12 -13.94 -0.07 -6.55
N THR A 13 -13.83 0.62 -7.69
CA THR A 13 -14.75 1.73 -8.04
C THR A 13 -16.18 1.25 -8.27
N VAL A 14 -16.37 0.03 -8.78
CA VAL A 14 -17.71 -0.58 -8.89
C VAL A 14 -18.31 -0.85 -7.51
N HIS A 15 -17.47 -1.12 -6.51
CA HIS A 15 -17.87 -1.32 -5.11
C HIS A 15 -18.01 -0.01 -4.31
N GLY A 16 -17.97 1.16 -4.97
CA GLY A 16 -18.22 2.45 -4.34
C GLY A 16 -16.96 3.26 -3.97
N LEU A 17 -15.78 2.87 -4.44
CA LEU A 17 -14.57 3.67 -4.25
C LEU A 17 -14.73 5.05 -4.94
N GLY A 18 -14.82 6.12 -4.13
CA GLY A 18 -14.99 7.49 -4.61
C GLY A 18 -16.44 7.96 -4.76
N ALA A 19 -17.43 7.13 -4.45
CA ALA A 19 -18.84 7.54 -4.42
C ALA A 19 -19.15 8.33 -3.15
N ARG A 20 -19.94 9.40 -3.28
CA ARG A 20 -20.47 10.14 -2.12
C ARG A 20 -21.70 9.41 -1.59
N GLU A 21 -21.50 8.55 -0.61
CA GLU A 21 -22.57 7.78 0.01
C GLU A 21 -22.94 8.38 1.38
N ASP A 22 -24.19 8.83 1.51
CA ASP A 22 -24.74 9.43 2.75
C ASP A 22 -24.95 8.37 3.85
N ARG A 23 -24.96 7.08 3.47
CA ARG A 23 -24.94 5.93 4.39
C ARG A 23 -24.24 4.72 3.73
N PRO A 24 -22.94 4.48 4.00
CA PRO A 24 -22.21 3.36 3.41
C PRO A 24 -22.72 2.01 3.90
N ASP A 25 -23.08 1.14 2.96
CA ASP A 25 -23.35 -0.27 3.25
C ASP A 25 -22.04 -0.96 3.63
N ILE A 26 -21.99 -1.49 4.85
CA ILE A 26 -20.74 -1.97 5.47
C ILE A 26 -20.15 -3.11 4.64
N PHE A 27 -20.98 -3.99 4.08
CA PHE A 27 -20.51 -5.13 3.29
C PHE A 27 -19.76 -4.71 2.02
N LYS A 28 -20.26 -3.71 1.30
CA LYS A 28 -19.60 -3.17 0.09
C LYS A 28 -18.29 -2.47 0.43
N PHE A 29 -18.25 -1.75 1.55
CA PHE A 29 -17.04 -1.09 2.02
C PHE A 29 -15.91 -2.08 2.33
N VAL A 30 -16.24 -3.22 2.96
CA VAL A 30 -15.27 -4.29 3.26
C VAL A 30 -14.67 -4.88 1.98
N GLU A 31 -15.53 -5.15 0.98
CA GLU A 31 -15.11 -5.74 -0.29
C GLU A 31 -14.23 -4.77 -1.10
N MET A 32 -14.66 -3.50 -1.20
CA MET A 32 -13.88 -2.43 -1.81
C MET A 32 -12.49 -2.31 -1.17
N TYR A 33 -12.42 -2.24 0.16
CA TYR A 33 -11.16 -2.04 0.86
C TYR A 33 -10.20 -3.23 0.68
N LYS A 34 -10.74 -4.45 0.70
CA LYS A 34 -9.97 -5.67 0.43
C LYS A 34 -9.30 -5.63 -0.94
N MET A 35 -10.03 -5.22 -2.00
CA MET A 35 -9.50 -5.12 -3.36
C MET A 35 -8.37 -4.09 -3.47
N VAL A 36 -8.53 -2.93 -2.82
CA VAL A 36 -7.51 -1.88 -2.78
C VAL A 36 -6.23 -2.37 -2.09
N VAL A 37 -6.36 -3.03 -0.93
CA VAL A 37 -5.21 -3.55 -0.17
C VAL A 37 -4.45 -4.61 -0.97
N ILE A 38 -5.17 -5.52 -1.63
CA ILE A 38 -4.57 -6.54 -2.49
C ILE A 38 -3.83 -5.88 -3.67
N GLY A 39 -4.47 -4.92 -4.35
CA GLY A 39 -3.85 -4.17 -5.43
C GLY A 39 -2.57 -3.44 -4.99
N GLN A 40 -2.60 -2.83 -3.82
CA GLN A 40 -1.45 -2.11 -3.26
C GLN A 40 -0.24 -3.02 -3.04
N CYS A 41 -0.46 -4.27 -2.63
CA CYS A 41 0.61 -5.27 -2.46
C CYS A 41 1.31 -5.56 -3.80
N PHE A 42 0.55 -5.72 -4.89
CA PHE A 42 1.11 -5.92 -6.23
C PHE A 42 1.97 -4.73 -6.69
N SER A 43 1.56 -3.51 -6.35
CA SER A 43 2.35 -2.31 -6.64
C SER A 43 3.69 -2.31 -5.89
N TYR A 44 3.72 -2.69 -4.61
CA TYR A 44 4.97 -2.78 -3.84
C TYR A 44 5.93 -3.84 -4.40
N VAL A 45 5.41 -5.01 -4.80
CA VAL A 45 6.22 -6.04 -5.47
C VAL A 45 6.79 -5.50 -6.79
N GLY A 46 5.99 -4.76 -7.55
CA GLY A 46 6.45 -4.13 -8.79
C GLY A 46 7.56 -3.11 -8.59
N VAL A 47 7.48 -2.30 -7.54
CA VAL A 47 8.55 -1.35 -7.18
C VAL A 47 9.83 -2.10 -6.80
N ALA A 48 9.72 -3.16 -5.99
CA ALA A 48 10.88 -3.98 -5.60
C ALA A 48 11.56 -4.65 -6.81
N ALA A 49 10.77 -5.22 -7.73
CA ALA A 49 11.27 -5.82 -8.97
C ALA A 49 11.95 -4.78 -9.89
N SER A 50 11.36 -3.59 -10.01
CA SER A 50 11.93 -2.52 -10.84
C SER A 50 13.27 -2.04 -10.29
N LYS A 51 13.37 -1.87 -8.98
CA LYS A 51 14.61 -1.43 -8.32
C LYS A 51 15.70 -2.48 -8.42
N SER A 52 15.38 -3.76 -8.20
CA SER A 52 16.35 -4.85 -8.33
C SER A 52 16.88 -5.00 -9.76
N ALA A 53 16.03 -4.86 -10.79
CA ALA A 53 16.49 -4.89 -12.18
C ALA A 53 17.47 -3.77 -12.53
N VAL A 54 17.17 -2.53 -12.13
CA VAL A 54 18.07 -1.37 -12.34
C VAL A 54 19.38 -1.57 -11.59
N ALA A 55 19.32 -2.07 -10.37
CA ALA A 55 20.50 -2.37 -9.58
C ALA A 55 21.41 -3.43 -10.22
N LEU A 56 20.83 -4.51 -10.75
CA LEU A 56 21.58 -5.56 -11.46
C LEU A 56 22.23 -5.00 -12.73
N PHE A 57 21.53 -4.11 -13.45
CA PHE A 57 22.08 -3.43 -14.62
C PHE A 57 23.28 -2.54 -14.25
N LEU A 58 23.17 -1.76 -13.18
CA LEU A 58 24.26 -0.92 -12.67
C LEU A 58 25.46 -1.75 -12.21
N LEU A 59 25.23 -2.89 -11.58
CA LEU A 59 26.28 -3.81 -11.14
C LEU A 59 27.10 -4.37 -12.32
N ARG A 60 26.48 -4.48 -13.50
CA ARG A 60 27.14 -4.94 -14.72
C ARG A 60 28.00 -3.85 -15.39
N ILE A 61 27.66 -2.57 -15.19
CA ILE A 61 28.34 -1.42 -15.80
C ILE A 61 29.49 -0.89 -14.94
N VAL A 62 29.42 -1.06 -13.63
CA VAL A 62 30.43 -0.54 -12.70
C VAL A 62 31.72 -1.37 -12.76
N VAL A 63 32.79 -0.72 -13.21
CA VAL A 63 34.16 -1.26 -13.22
C VAL A 63 34.82 -1.08 -11.85
N GLU A 64 34.53 0.03 -11.16
CA GLU A 64 35.13 0.37 -9.85
C GLU A 64 34.58 -0.45 -8.67
N THR A 65 35.47 -1.00 -7.85
CA THR A 65 35.13 -1.91 -6.75
C THR A 65 34.42 -1.22 -5.58
N TRP A 66 34.73 0.06 -5.29
CA TRP A 66 34.04 0.84 -4.26
C TRP A 66 32.56 1.07 -4.57
N HIS A 67 32.26 1.41 -5.83
CA HIS A 67 30.88 1.62 -6.28
C HIS A 67 30.07 0.31 -6.22
N ARG A 68 30.73 -0.84 -6.41
CA ARG A 68 30.11 -2.17 -6.30
C ARG A 68 29.59 -2.45 -4.88
N VAL A 69 30.33 -2.05 -3.85
CA VAL A 69 29.92 -2.23 -2.43
C VAL A 69 28.73 -1.34 -2.11
N VAL A 70 28.77 -0.07 -2.51
CA VAL A 70 27.67 0.89 -2.29
C VAL A 70 26.37 0.41 -2.97
N LEU A 71 26.47 -0.09 -4.20
CA LEU A 71 25.31 -0.65 -4.92
C LEU A 71 24.70 -1.84 -4.17
N TRP A 72 25.51 -2.76 -3.65
CA TRP A 72 25.03 -3.88 -2.86
C TRP A 72 24.28 -3.44 -1.59
N ILE A 73 24.79 -2.43 -0.89
CA ILE A 73 24.12 -1.85 0.28
C ILE A 73 22.76 -1.27 -0.11
N ILE A 74 22.70 -0.49 -1.19
CA ILE A 74 21.44 0.11 -1.67
C ILE A 74 20.43 -0.98 -2.06
N ILE A 75 20.85 -2.05 -2.73
CA ILE A 75 20.00 -3.18 -3.09
C ILE A 75 19.37 -3.80 -1.84
N VAL A 76 20.19 -4.08 -0.83
CA VAL A 76 19.73 -4.69 0.43
C VAL A 76 18.75 -3.77 1.15
N ILE A 77 19.05 -2.48 1.25
CA ILE A 77 18.18 -1.49 1.89
C ILE A 77 16.84 -1.38 1.15
N VAL A 78 16.86 -1.23 -0.17
CA VAL A 78 15.62 -1.07 -0.95
C VAL A 78 14.77 -2.33 -0.90
N SER A 79 15.40 -3.52 -0.97
CA SER A 79 14.70 -4.79 -0.86
C SER A 79 14.05 -4.96 0.51
N THR A 80 14.78 -4.67 1.60
CA THR A 80 14.24 -4.72 2.96
C THR A 80 13.10 -3.73 3.16
N VAL A 81 13.27 -2.44 2.80
CA VAL A 81 12.22 -1.42 2.95
C VAL A 81 10.94 -1.80 2.19
N SER A 82 11.08 -2.37 0.98
CA SER A 82 9.94 -2.81 0.19
C SER A 82 9.21 -3.99 0.86
N LEU A 83 9.96 -4.97 1.39
CA LEU A 83 9.41 -6.10 2.13
C LEU A 83 8.71 -5.66 3.41
N PHE A 84 9.36 -4.77 4.18
CA PHE A 84 8.78 -4.18 5.38
C PHE A 84 7.48 -3.47 5.06
N SER A 85 7.41 -2.70 3.97
CA SER A 85 6.18 -1.99 3.59
C SER A 85 4.99 -2.95 3.37
N VAL A 86 5.21 -4.09 2.69
CA VAL A 86 4.18 -5.13 2.52
C VAL A 86 3.76 -5.72 3.85
N ILE A 87 4.73 -6.09 4.71
CA ILE A 87 4.47 -6.66 6.03
C ILE A 87 3.67 -5.67 6.90
N PHE A 88 4.06 -4.40 6.91
CA PHE A 88 3.38 -3.35 7.65
C PHE A 88 1.93 -3.18 7.19
N THR A 89 1.64 -3.32 5.90
CA THR A 89 0.25 -3.30 5.40
C THR A 89 -0.62 -4.39 6.03
N PHE A 90 -0.09 -5.58 6.30
CA PHE A 90 -0.83 -6.68 6.95
C PHE A 90 -0.83 -6.61 8.47
N VAL A 91 0.25 -6.11 9.09
CA VAL A 91 0.45 -6.13 10.55
C VAL A 91 -0.27 -4.99 11.28
N ARG A 92 -0.85 -4.01 10.55
CA ARG A 92 -1.53 -2.85 11.15
C ARG A 92 -2.69 -3.21 12.10
N CYS A 93 -3.35 -4.35 11.87
CA CYS A 93 -4.44 -4.82 12.73
C CYS A 93 -4.24 -6.29 13.11
N ARG A 94 -4.60 -6.62 14.36
CA ARG A 94 -4.68 -7.99 14.85
C ARG A 94 -6.16 -8.28 15.16
N PRO A 95 -6.80 -9.26 14.51
CA PRO A 95 -6.28 -10.16 13.49
C PRO A 95 -6.27 -9.51 12.09
N VAL A 96 -5.59 -10.12 11.10
CA VAL A 96 -5.38 -9.51 9.76
C VAL A 96 -6.72 -9.23 9.05
N GLU A 97 -7.75 -10.03 9.35
CA GLU A 97 -9.09 -9.86 8.81
C GLU A 97 -9.77 -8.58 9.31
N ALA A 98 -9.35 -8.05 10.47
CA ALA A 98 -9.82 -6.76 10.98
C ALA A 98 -9.26 -5.57 10.17
N ASN A 99 -8.25 -5.80 9.32
CA ASN A 99 -7.74 -4.74 8.44
C ASN A 99 -8.77 -4.31 7.39
N TRP A 100 -9.60 -5.23 6.90
CA TRP A 100 -10.64 -4.91 5.91
C TRP A 100 -12.07 -5.11 6.42
N SER A 101 -12.30 -5.92 7.46
CA SER A 101 -13.65 -6.17 8.00
C SER A 101 -13.84 -5.58 9.40
N PRO A 102 -14.80 -4.65 9.60
CA PRO A 102 -15.09 -4.07 10.92
C PRO A 102 -15.90 -5.02 11.81
N PHE A 103 -16.39 -6.14 11.26
CA PHE A 103 -17.16 -7.16 11.99
C PHE A 103 -16.29 -8.04 12.89
N VAL A 104 -14.99 -8.13 12.58
CA VAL A 104 -14.02 -8.88 13.38
C VAL A 104 -13.41 -7.89 14.37
N GLY A 105 -13.84 -7.97 15.64
CA GLY A 105 -13.33 -7.12 16.72
C GLY A 105 -11.83 -7.32 16.91
N GLY A 106 -11.03 -6.48 16.24
CA GLY A 106 -9.59 -6.51 16.28
C GLY A 106 -9.01 -5.21 16.80
N GLU A 107 -7.91 -5.31 17.54
CA GLU A 107 -7.16 -4.14 17.99
C GLU A 107 -6.15 -3.75 16.89
N CYS A 108 -6.37 -2.58 16.30
CA CYS A 108 -5.40 -1.99 15.38
C CYS A 108 -4.34 -1.23 16.17
N LEU A 109 -3.09 -1.70 16.09
CA LEU A 109 -1.96 -1.13 16.84
C LEU A 109 -1.65 0.32 16.44
N PHE A 110 -2.10 0.75 15.26
CA PHE A 110 -1.95 2.12 14.77
C PHE A 110 -3.31 2.83 14.77
N ALA A 111 -3.76 3.26 15.96
CA ALA A 111 -4.71 4.38 16.04
C ALA A 111 -4.14 5.58 15.25
N PRO A 112 -4.97 6.34 14.50
CA PRO A 112 -4.48 7.34 13.58
C PRO A 112 -3.63 8.37 14.32
N LEU A 113 -2.37 8.51 13.87
CA LEU A 113 -1.54 9.67 14.13
C LEU A 113 -2.38 10.93 13.86
N PRO A 114 -2.14 12.05 14.57
CA PRO A 114 -2.91 13.29 14.43
C PRO A 114 -3.03 13.78 12.98
N PHE A 115 -2.07 13.43 12.13
CA PHE A 115 -2.04 13.72 10.70
C PHE A 115 -3.21 13.11 9.92
N THR A 116 -3.63 11.89 10.22
CA THR A 116 -4.75 11.24 9.52
C THR A 116 -6.09 11.85 9.93
N ARG A 117 -6.23 12.33 11.17
CA ARG A 117 -7.41 13.11 11.59
C ARG A 117 -7.50 14.46 10.86
N LEU A 118 -6.36 15.11 10.62
CA LEU A 118 -6.30 16.34 9.83
C LEU A 118 -6.69 16.09 8.37
N ILE A 119 -6.24 14.99 7.76
CA ILE A 119 -6.61 14.60 6.39
C ILE A 119 -8.09 14.25 6.30
N LEU A 120 -8.65 13.54 7.29
CA LEU A 120 -10.07 13.23 7.34
C LEU A 120 -10.91 14.50 7.53
N ALA A 121 -10.50 15.41 8.42
CA ALA A 121 -11.15 16.71 8.60
C ALA A 121 -11.07 17.59 7.33
N ALA A 122 -9.93 17.58 6.64
CA ALA A 122 -9.77 18.25 5.35
C ALA A 122 -10.62 17.61 4.25
N SER A 123 -10.79 16.29 4.26
CA SER A 123 -11.65 15.59 3.31
C SER A 123 -13.15 15.85 3.56
N SER A 124 -13.57 16.04 4.82
CA SER A 124 -14.94 16.44 5.13
C SER A 124 -15.25 17.89 4.72
N GLU A 125 -14.28 18.80 4.78
CA GLU A 125 -14.42 20.19 4.32
C GLU A 125 -14.58 20.28 2.79
N ILE A 126 -13.88 19.42 2.03
CA ILE A 126 -14.01 19.37 0.56
C ILE A 126 -15.33 18.74 0.13
N GLN A 127 -15.86 17.78 0.90
CA GLN A 127 -17.16 17.16 0.60
C GLN A 127 -18.33 18.16 0.80
N TYR A 128 -18.22 19.21 1.62
CA TYR A 128 -19.34 20.14 1.86
C TYR A 128 -19.41 21.34 0.89
N ARG A 129 -18.43 21.52 -0.01
CA ARG A 129 -18.43 22.60 -1.01
C ARG A 129 -18.86 22.12 -2.38
#